data_AF-A0A2C9LQ62-F1
#
_entry.id   AF-A0A2C9LQ62-F1
#
_cell.length_a   1.000
_cell.length_b   1.000
_cell.length_c   1.000
_cell.angle_alpha   90.00
_cell.angle_beta   90.00
_cell.angle_gamma   90.00
#
_symmetry.space_group_name_H-M   'P 1'
#
loop_
_entity.id
_entity.type
_entity.pdbx_description
1 polymer ?
#
loop_
_entity_poly.entity_id
_entity_poly.type
_entity_poly.pdbx_seq_one_letter_code
_entity_poly.pdbx_strand_id
1 'polypeptide(L)'
;MFAVPIVALLSSIELVEGGCSRICTFEPGAAKYNRFDVPDILPSLCSHIIVGSAYITDSTNPRFLFDGPVSIYLTTLKALKKANSDLIIVLLVSSRRGYTLDPTFHHMMKSHDGRRNFALNVVKYLRDNDYGGILLRNEFSEMMKSDKNAYVLLLK
;
A
#
# COMPACT_ATOMS: atom_id res chain seq x y z
N MET A 1 -39.47 9.30 48.32
CA MET A 1 -39.14 8.21 47.39
C MET A 1 -38.89 8.87 46.04
N PHE A 2 -37.63 9.18 45.71
CA PHE A 2 -37.27 9.93 44.50
C PHE A 2 -36.96 8.93 43.37
N ALA A 3 -37.66 9.04 42.25
CA ALA A 3 -37.37 8.31 41.02
C ALA A 3 -36.32 9.09 40.23
N VAL A 4 -35.17 8.47 39.96
CA VAL A 4 -34.13 8.98 39.05
C VAL A 4 -34.49 8.52 37.63
N PRO A 5 -34.71 9.41 36.66
CA PRO A 5 -34.93 8.99 35.29
C PRO A 5 -33.60 8.51 34.69
N ILE A 6 -33.56 7.25 34.25
CA ILE A 6 -32.49 6.69 33.42
C ILE A 6 -32.64 7.32 32.03
N VAL A 7 -32.13 8.54 31.88
CA VAL A 7 -31.87 9.19 30.59
C VAL A 7 -30.38 9.50 30.56
N ALA A 8 -29.59 8.47 30.31
CA ALA A 8 -28.19 8.62 29.95
C ALA A 8 -27.80 7.40 29.11
N LEU A 9 -27.09 7.67 28.00
CA LEU A 9 -26.37 6.72 27.14
C LEU A 9 -27.18 6.08 25.99
N LEU A 10 -27.85 6.89 25.17
CA LEU A 10 -27.99 6.56 23.73
C LEU A 10 -27.31 7.58 22.80
N SER A 11 -26.52 8.51 23.35
CA SER A 11 -25.77 9.50 22.56
C SER A 11 -24.32 9.08 22.23
N SER A 12 -23.96 7.81 22.44
CA SER A 12 -22.58 7.33 22.25
C SER A 12 -22.47 6.10 21.35
N ILE A 13 -23.57 5.70 20.69
CA ILE A 13 -23.57 4.61 19.72
C ILE A 13 -24.03 5.16 18.37
N GLU A 14 -23.36 6.23 17.93
CA GLU A 14 -22.96 6.28 16.53
C GLU A 14 -21.66 5.48 16.47
N LEU A 15 -21.81 4.15 16.61
CA LEU A 15 -20.77 3.22 16.23
C LEU A 15 -20.63 3.41 14.73
N VAL A 16 -19.63 4.21 14.36
CA VAL A 16 -19.14 4.46 13.00
C VAL A 16 -19.41 3.23 12.15
N GLU A 17 -20.08 3.40 11.02
CA GLU A 17 -20.34 2.37 9.99
C GLU A 17 -19.04 1.83 9.33
N GLY A 18 -17.96 1.66 10.08
CA GLY A 18 -16.66 1.21 9.61
C GLY A 18 -16.25 -0.07 10.33
N GLY A 19 -16.46 -1.21 9.68
CA GLY A 19 -15.90 -2.49 10.15
C GLY A 19 -14.37 -2.45 10.19
N CYS A 20 -13.76 -3.31 11.01
CA CYS A 20 -12.30 -3.42 11.09
C CYS A 20 -11.71 -4.06 9.82
N SER A 21 -10.71 -3.40 9.22
CA SER A 21 -9.94 -3.95 8.10
C SER A 21 -8.84 -4.91 8.59
N ARG A 22 -8.79 -6.10 7.99
CA ARG A 22 -7.67 -7.06 8.13
C ARG A 22 -6.69 -6.84 6.98
N ILE A 23 -5.49 -6.34 7.27
CA ILE A 23 -4.48 -6.01 6.28
C ILE A 23 -3.33 -7.02 6.36
N CYS A 24 -3.07 -7.71 5.27
CA CYS A 24 -2.00 -8.70 5.14
C CYS A 24 -0.92 -8.16 4.23
N THR A 25 0.35 -8.33 4.58
CA THR A 25 1.48 -7.92 3.72
C THR A 25 2.16 -9.15 3.16
N PHE A 26 2.39 -9.15 1.85
CA PHE A 26 3.11 -10.19 1.14
C PHE A 26 4.32 -9.58 0.43
N GLU A 27 5.51 -10.09 0.73
CA GLU A 27 6.76 -9.61 0.17
C GLU A 27 7.44 -10.71 -0.68
N PRO A 28 7.27 -10.72 -2.03
CA PRO A 28 7.84 -11.75 -2.91
C PRO A 28 9.33 -11.96 -2.79
N GLY A 29 10.12 -10.91 -2.53
CA GLY A 29 11.56 -11.01 -2.28
C GLY A 29 11.91 -11.89 -1.08
N ALA A 30 11.01 -12.00 -0.10
CA ALA A 30 11.15 -12.83 1.09
C ALA A 30 10.53 -14.23 0.93
N ALA A 31 9.73 -14.48 -0.11
CA ALA A 31 9.00 -15.75 -0.28
C ALA A 31 9.91 -16.98 -0.26
N LYS A 32 11.13 -16.87 -0.82
CA LYS A 32 12.12 -17.97 -0.82
C LYS A 32 12.64 -18.37 0.57
N TYR A 33 12.43 -17.54 1.59
CA TYR A 33 12.81 -17.80 2.98
C TYR A 33 11.60 -18.19 3.84
N ASN A 34 10.39 -18.05 3.32
CA ASN A 34 9.15 -18.29 4.03
C ASN A 34 8.54 -19.63 3.61
N ARG A 35 7.84 -20.28 4.52
CA ARG A 35 7.01 -21.47 4.23
C ARG A 35 5.57 -21.09 3.85
N PHE A 36 5.31 -19.82 3.58
CA PHE A 36 4.00 -19.25 3.32
C PHE A 36 4.04 -18.45 2.02
N ASP A 37 3.13 -18.76 1.11
CA ASP A 37 3.02 -18.15 -0.21
C ASP A 37 1.58 -17.68 -0.49
N VAL A 38 1.37 -16.87 -1.54
CA VAL A 38 0.05 -16.33 -1.93
C VAL A 38 -1.03 -17.41 -2.06
N PRO A 39 -0.76 -18.60 -2.64
CA PRO A 39 -1.77 -19.66 -2.72
C PRO A 39 -2.29 -20.16 -1.36
N ASP A 40 -1.53 -19.96 -0.28
CA ASP A 40 -1.91 -20.39 1.07
C ASP A 40 -2.88 -19.41 1.75
N ILE A 41 -3.12 -18.23 1.15
CA ILE A 41 -4.02 -17.20 1.67
C ILE A 41 -5.48 -17.64 1.43
N LEU A 42 -6.23 -17.85 2.51
CA LEU A 42 -7.68 -18.02 2.41
C LEU A 42 -8.31 -16.70 1.93
N PRO A 43 -9.22 -16.71 0.92
CA PRO A 43 -9.79 -15.48 0.36
C PRO A 43 -10.48 -14.56 1.39
N SER A 44 -11.02 -15.13 2.46
CA SER A 44 -11.73 -14.42 3.53
C SER A 44 -10.84 -13.98 4.70
N LEU A 45 -9.53 -14.27 4.67
CA LEU A 45 -8.61 -13.95 5.77
C LEU A 45 -8.32 -12.45 5.85
N CYS A 46 -8.12 -11.82 4.71
CA CYS A 46 -7.69 -10.43 4.59
C CYS A 46 -8.75 -9.63 3.83
N SER A 47 -9.00 -8.40 4.28
CA SER A 47 -9.73 -7.40 3.49
C SER A 47 -8.83 -6.70 2.48
N HIS A 48 -7.54 -6.59 2.82
CA HIS A 48 -6.53 -5.95 1.98
C HIS A 48 -5.27 -6.82 1.95
N ILE A 49 -4.69 -7.01 0.76
CA ILE A 49 -3.36 -7.61 0.60
C ILE A 49 -2.44 -6.56 0.00
N ILE A 50 -1.43 -6.17 0.77
CA ILE A 50 -0.35 -5.30 0.33
C ILE A 50 0.73 -6.17 -0.29
N VAL A 51 1.09 -5.92 -1.54
CA VAL A 51 2.10 -6.67 -2.30
C VAL A 51 3.26 -5.76 -2.66
N GLY A 52 4.49 -6.14 -2.29
CA GLY A 52 5.68 -5.34 -2.58
C GLY A 52 6.99 -6.05 -2.23
N SER A 53 8.15 -5.42 -2.34
CA SER A 53 8.32 -3.99 -2.57
C SER A 53 8.58 -3.69 -4.04
N ALA A 54 8.00 -2.59 -4.53
CA ALA A 54 8.43 -1.91 -5.74
C ALA A 54 9.34 -0.73 -5.39
N TYR A 55 10.31 -0.47 -6.26
CA TYR A 55 11.27 0.62 -6.15
C TYR A 55 11.22 1.49 -7.40
N ILE A 56 11.53 2.77 -7.27
CA ILE A 56 11.60 3.70 -8.39
C ILE A 56 13.00 3.67 -9.00
N THR A 57 13.10 3.45 -10.31
CA THR A 57 14.41 3.35 -11.00
C THR A 57 14.82 4.59 -11.77
N ASP A 58 13.89 5.52 -11.98
CA ASP A 58 14.13 6.76 -12.74
C ASP A 58 13.33 7.88 -12.05
N SER A 59 14.00 8.99 -11.73
CA SER A 59 13.37 10.10 -11.02
C SER A 59 12.54 11.03 -11.91
N THR A 60 12.79 11.03 -13.23
CA THR A 60 12.13 11.89 -14.20
C THR A 60 10.99 11.16 -14.89
N ASN A 61 11.19 9.88 -15.23
CA ASN A 61 10.18 9.00 -15.79
C ASN A 61 10.02 7.72 -14.94
N PRO A 62 9.32 7.79 -13.80
CA PRO A 62 9.29 6.74 -12.80
C PRO A 62 8.82 5.39 -13.32
N ARG A 63 9.68 4.38 -13.16
CA ARG A 63 9.40 2.97 -13.46
C ARG A 63 9.57 2.13 -12.21
N PHE A 64 8.86 1.01 -12.16
CA PHE A 64 8.90 0.07 -11.05
C PHE A 64 9.91 -1.05 -11.29
N LEU A 65 10.83 -1.22 -10.35
CA LEU A 65 11.61 -2.44 -10.17
C LEU A 65 11.06 -3.18 -8.96
N PHE A 66 10.73 -4.44 -9.12
CA PHE A 66 10.17 -5.25 -8.05
C PHE A 66 11.23 -6.06 -7.31
N ASP A 67 11.06 -6.18 -6.00
CA ASP A 67 11.80 -7.11 -5.17
C ASP A 67 11.18 -8.51 -5.27
N GLY A 68 11.84 -9.38 -6.04
CA GLY A 68 11.36 -10.73 -6.30
C GLY A 68 10.30 -10.81 -7.42
N PRO A 69 9.80 -12.02 -7.69
CA PRO A 69 9.05 -12.30 -8.91
C PRO A 69 7.55 -11.97 -8.77
N VAL A 70 7.23 -10.69 -8.54
CA VAL A 70 5.83 -10.21 -8.37
C VAL A 70 4.91 -10.64 -9.51
N SER A 71 5.42 -10.67 -10.76
CA SER A 71 4.65 -11.07 -11.94
C SER A 71 4.09 -12.50 -11.85
N ILE A 72 4.80 -13.42 -11.17
CA ILE A 72 4.35 -14.81 -10.99
C ILE A 72 3.10 -14.85 -10.10
N TYR A 73 3.00 -13.94 -9.12
CA TYR A 73 1.91 -13.91 -8.15
C TYR A 73 0.68 -13.14 -8.64
N LEU A 74 0.80 -12.31 -9.69
CA LEU A 74 -0.32 -11.51 -10.21
C LEU A 74 -1.54 -12.38 -10.57
N THR A 75 -1.32 -13.53 -11.20
CA THR A 75 -2.41 -14.46 -11.56
C THR A 75 -3.12 -15.00 -10.31
N THR A 76 -2.36 -15.39 -9.29
CA THR A 76 -2.91 -15.91 -8.03
C THR A 76 -3.66 -14.82 -7.26
N LEU A 77 -3.13 -13.59 -7.20
CA LEU A 77 -3.80 -12.45 -6.58
C LEU A 77 -5.14 -12.13 -7.26
N LYS A 78 -5.18 -12.19 -8.60
CA LYS A 78 -6.42 -12.04 -9.37
C LYS A 78 -7.41 -13.16 -9.09
N ALA A 79 -6.94 -14.39 -8.91
CA ALA A 79 -7.80 -15.52 -8.52
C ALA A 79 -8.39 -15.34 -7.11
N LEU A 80 -7.60 -14.85 -6.14
CA LEU A 80 -8.09 -14.52 -4.80
C LEU A 80 -9.18 -13.45 -4.84
N LYS A 81 -8.98 -12.39 -5.63
CA LYS A 81 -9.97 -11.34 -5.83
C LYS A 81 -11.24 -11.82 -6.53
N LYS A 82 -11.13 -12.80 -7.44
CA LYS A 82 -12.31 -13.46 -8.02
C LYS A 82 -13.08 -14.29 -6.99
N ALA A 83 -12.39 -14.90 -6.02
CA ALA A 83 -13.00 -15.67 -4.95
C ALA A 83 -13.59 -14.79 -3.83
N ASN A 84 -13.05 -13.58 -3.64
CA ASN A 84 -13.56 -12.56 -2.73
C ASN A 84 -13.54 -11.19 -3.43
N SER A 85 -14.69 -10.75 -3.94
CA SER A 85 -14.82 -9.50 -4.68
C SER A 85 -14.54 -8.24 -3.83
N ASP A 86 -14.62 -8.37 -2.52
CA ASP A 86 -14.38 -7.27 -1.57
C ASP A 86 -12.88 -7.14 -1.22
N LEU A 87 -12.05 -8.07 -1.70
CA LEU A 87 -10.61 -8.05 -1.47
C LEU A 87 -9.93 -6.94 -2.28
N ILE A 88 -9.20 -6.08 -1.58
CA ILE A 88 -8.42 -4.99 -2.18
C ILE A 88 -6.94 -5.38 -2.23
N ILE A 89 -6.37 -5.41 -3.43
CA ILE A 89 -4.92 -5.62 -3.62
C ILE A 89 -4.24 -4.25 -3.73
N VAL A 90 -3.23 -4.01 -2.91
CA VAL A 90 -2.51 -2.73 -2.80
C VAL A 90 -1.05 -2.91 -3.20
N LEU A 91 -0.56 -2.07 -4.12
CA LEU A 91 0.86 -2.07 -4.49
C LEU A 91 1.67 -1.30 -3.44
N LEU A 92 2.71 -1.90 -2.88
CA LEU A 92 3.66 -1.21 -2.01
C LEU A 92 4.86 -0.70 -2.82
N VAL A 93 5.08 0.62 -2.77
CA VAL A 93 6.28 1.28 -3.28
C VAL A 93 7.10 1.77 -2.10
N SER A 94 8.37 1.41 -2.05
CA SER A 94 9.28 1.74 -0.93
C SER A 94 10.28 2.82 -1.33
N SER A 95 10.56 3.77 -0.42
CA SER A 95 11.69 4.71 -0.53
C SER A 95 13.03 4.12 -0.09
N ARG A 96 13.06 2.84 0.30
CA ARG A 96 14.24 2.11 0.75
C ARG A 96 14.40 0.83 -0.07
N ARG A 97 15.63 0.52 -0.47
CA ARG A 97 16.02 -0.76 -1.12
C ARG A 97 17.02 -1.49 -0.23
N GLY A 98 16.63 -2.65 0.31
CA GLY A 98 17.42 -3.36 1.31
C GLY A 98 17.66 -2.47 2.54
N TYR A 99 18.92 -2.26 2.93
CA TYR A 99 19.26 -1.43 4.10
C TYR A 99 19.47 0.06 3.79
N THR A 100 19.30 0.49 2.55
CA THR A 100 19.70 1.83 2.10
C THR A 100 18.52 2.63 1.56
N LEU A 101 18.49 3.93 1.87
CA LEU A 101 17.52 4.87 1.27
C LEU A 101 17.75 4.95 -0.24
N ASP A 102 16.67 4.98 -1.01
CA ASP A 102 16.72 5.11 -2.46
C ASP A 102 16.66 6.59 -2.85
N PRO A 103 17.78 7.22 -3.25
CA PRO A 103 17.80 8.63 -3.62
C PRO A 103 16.91 8.92 -4.84
N THR A 104 16.61 7.92 -5.66
CA THR A 104 15.76 8.07 -6.85
C THR A 104 14.34 8.45 -6.48
N PHE A 105 13.79 7.82 -5.42
CA PHE A 105 12.47 8.16 -4.90
C PHE A 105 12.43 9.61 -4.40
N HIS A 106 13.48 10.02 -3.69
CA HIS A 106 13.63 11.37 -3.17
C HIS A 106 13.78 12.44 -4.28
N HIS A 107 14.53 12.14 -5.33
CA HIS A 107 14.63 13.04 -6.48
C HIS A 107 13.30 13.16 -7.23
N MET A 108 12.58 12.04 -7.40
CA MET A 108 11.27 12.02 -8.04
C MET A 108 10.27 12.93 -7.30
N MET A 109 10.15 12.77 -5.99
CA MET A 109 9.17 13.52 -5.20
C MET A 109 9.48 15.02 -5.13
N LYS A 110 10.75 15.43 -5.23
CA LYS A 110 11.15 16.84 -5.18
C LYS A 110 10.86 17.58 -6.49
N SER A 111 10.83 16.89 -7.62
CA SER A 111 10.52 17.46 -8.92
C SER A 111 9.01 17.52 -9.18
N HIS A 112 8.52 18.63 -9.74
CA HIS A 112 7.14 18.71 -10.23
C HIS A 112 6.85 17.64 -11.29
N ASP A 113 7.72 17.52 -12.29
CA ASP A 113 7.54 16.57 -13.38
C ASP A 113 7.73 15.13 -12.91
N GLY A 114 8.64 14.91 -11.96
CA GLY A 114 8.82 13.60 -11.32
C GLY A 114 7.54 13.13 -10.63
N ARG A 115 6.91 13.98 -9.79
CA ARG A 115 5.61 13.68 -9.16
C ARG A 115 4.50 13.45 -10.17
N ARG A 116 4.40 14.32 -11.19
CA ARG A 116 3.38 14.21 -12.24
C ARG A 116 3.51 12.89 -13.01
N ASN A 117 4.73 12.55 -13.44
CA ASN A 117 4.99 11.34 -14.20
C ASN A 117 4.82 10.09 -13.32
N PHE A 118 5.21 10.15 -12.05
CA PHE A 118 4.91 9.09 -11.08
C PHE A 118 3.41 8.83 -10.98
N ALA A 119 2.60 9.87 -10.76
CA ALA A 119 1.16 9.75 -10.63
C ALA A 119 0.52 9.12 -11.88
N LEU A 120 0.93 9.56 -13.07
CA LEU A 120 0.43 9.01 -14.34
C LEU A 120 0.84 7.54 -14.51
N ASN A 121 2.12 7.22 -14.29
CA ASN A 121 2.65 5.88 -14.49
C ASN A 121 2.07 4.89 -13.47
N VAL A 122 1.89 5.31 -12.21
CA VAL A 122 1.33 4.44 -11.18
C VAL A 122 -0.15 4.18 -11.41
N VAL A 123 -0.95 5.21 -11.75
CA VAL A 123 -2.38 5.01 -12.07
C VAL A 123 -2.53 4.04 -13.24
N LYS A 124 -1.71 4.17 -14.29
CA LYS A 124 -1.70 3.22 -15.40
C LYS A 124 -1.36 1.81 -14.93
N TYR A 125 -0.26 1.65 -14.18
CA TYR A 125 0.18 0.34 -13.71
C TYR A 125 -0.87 -0.36 -12.82
N LEU A 126 -1.47 0.38 -11.88
CA LEU A 126 -2.50 -0.15 -10.98
C LEU A 126 -3.72 -0.65 -11.77
N ARG A 127 -4.20 0.14 -12.75
CA ARG A 127 -5.34 -0.23 -13.60
C ARG A 127 -5.04 -1.45 -14.47
N ASP A 128 -3.89 -1.47 -15.13
CA ASP A 128 -3.51 -2.58 -16.02
C ASP A 128 -3.37 -3.91 -15.26
N ASN A 129 -3.08 -3.86 -13.95
CA ASN A 129 -2.83 -5.05 -13.13
C ASN A 129 -3.91 -5.30 -12.05
N ASP A 130 -5.02 -4.58 -12.09
CA ASP A 130 -6.20 -4.75 -11.22
C ASP A 130 -5.94 -4.53 -9.71
N TYR A 131 -4.99 -3.65 -9.40
CA TYR A 131 -4.77 -3.16 -8.04
C TYR A 131 -5.83 -2.13 -7.64
N GLY A 132 -6.29 -2.18 -6.40
CA GLY A 132 -7.23 -1.23 -5.83
C GLY A 132 -6.57 0.00 -5.19
N GLY A 133 -5.25 0.03 -5.07
CA GLY A 133 -4.56 1.19 -4.51
C GLY A 133 -3.05 1.05 -4.41
N ILE A 134 -2.44 2.05 -3.79
CA ILE A 134 -0.99 2.15 -3.56
C ILE A 134 -0.71 2.45 -2.09
N LEU A 135 0.34 1.83 -1.55
CA LEU A 135 0.95 2.17 -0.28
C LEU A 135 2.37 2.71 -0.54
N LEU A 136 2.61 3.97 -0.17
CA LEU A 136 3.95 4.55 -0.18
C LEU A 136 4.62 4.29 1.17
N ARG A 137 5.45 3.26 1.26
CA ARG A 137 6.25 2.98 2.45
C ARG A 137 7.47 3.88 2.44
N ASN A 138 7.60 4.68 3.50
CA ASN A 138 8.68 5.63 3.63
C ASN A 138 9.35 5.48 4.99
N GLU A 139 10.67 5.53 5.00
CA GLU A 139 11.46 5.42 6.23
C GLU A 139 11.70 6.78 6.85
N PHE A 140 11.52 6.85 8.17
CA PHE A 140 11.83 8.04 8.92
C PHE A 140 13.35 8.26 8.93
N SER A 141 13.79 9.28 8.22
CA SER A 141 15.20 9.65 8.09
C SER A 141 15.33 11.17 8.13
N GLU A 142 16.53 11.68 8.43
CA GLU A 142 16.80 13.13 8.36
C GLU A 142 16.52 13.69 6.96
N MET A 143 16.84 12.92 5.91
CA MET A 143 16.51 13.28 4.53
C MET A 143 14.99 13.39 4.33
N MET A 144 14.21 12.47 4.89
CA MET A 144 12.75 12.56 4.78
C MET A 144 12.15 13.71 5.61
N LYS A 145 12.77 14.07 6.74
CA LYS A 145 12.36 15.25 7.52
C LYS A 145 12.51 16.53 6.69
N SER A 146 13.62 16.68 5.96
CA SER A 146 13.84 17.85 5.09
C SER A 146 12.95 17.82 3.84
N ASP A 147 12.62 16.63 3.34
CA ASP A 147 11.75 16.45 2.17
C ASP A 147 10.23 16.38 2.49
N LYS A 148 9.82 16.69 3.73
CA LYS A 148 8.42 16.63 4.19
C LYS A 148 7.44 17.30 3.23
N ASN A 149 7.75 18.52 2.77
CA ASN A 149 6.86 19.26 1.86
C ASN A 149 6.74 18.58 0.50
N ALA A 150 7.83 18.02 -0.02
CA ALA A 150 7.81 17.27 -1.27
C ALA A 150 6.98 15.99 -1.14
N TYR A 151 7.04 15.30 0.01
CA TYR A 151 6.21 14.12 0.29
C TYR A 151 4.73 14.49 0.37
N VAL A 152 4.39 15.58 1.04
CA VAL A 152 3.00 16.07 1.10
C VAL A 152 2.49 16.44 -0.29
N LEU A 153 3.32 17.07 -1.14
CA LEU A 153 2.95 17.36 -2.53
C LEU A 153 2.80 16.11 -3.41
N LEU A 154 3.46 15.00 -3.08
CA LEU A 154 3.28 13.72 -3.77
C LEU A 154 1.95 13.05 -3.39
N LEU A 155 1.45 13.29 -2.17
CA LEU A 155 0.21 12.70 -1.67
C LEU A 155 -1.06 13.49 -2.06
N LYS A 156 -0.91 14.72 -2.56
CA LYS A 156 -2.00 15.59 -3.03
C LYS A 156 -2.29 15.34 -4.50
#